data_AF-A0A920PUK7-F1
#
_entry.id   AF-A0A920PUK7-F1
#
_cell.length_a   1.000
_cell.length_b   1.000
_cell.length_c   1.000
_cell.angle_alpha   90.00
_cell.angle_beta   90.00
_cell.angle_gamma   90.00
#
_symmetry.space_group_name_H-M   'P 1'
#
loop_
_entity.id
_entity.type
_entity.pdbx_description
1 polymer ?
#
loop_
_entity_poly.entity_id
_entity_poly.type
_entity_poly.pdbx_seq_one_letter_code
_entity_poly.pdbx_strand_id
1 'polypeptide(L)' 'MDLVRWPEDFDVMVASNLFADILSDISAVVTGSMGLAPSANIKPEHDYPSLFEPVHGAAFDIMGKGIANPLATYLR' A
#
# COMPACT_ATOMS: atom_id res chain seq x y z
N MET A 1 -9.78 -13.24 9.37
CA MET A 1 -10.31 -13.19 7.98
C MET A 1 -11.39 -12.11 7.83
N ASP A 2 -11.49 -11.18 8.79
CA ASP A 2 -12.62 -10.26 8.90
C ASP A 2 -12.48 -9.10 7.92
N LEU A 3 -11.25 -8.64 7.67
CA LEU A 3 -10.93 -7.65 6.64
C LEU A 3 -11.43 -8.02 5.23
N VAL A 4 -11.59 -9.31 4.92
CA VAL A 4 -12.14 -9.77 3.63
C VAL A 4 -13.66 -9.91 3.68
N ARG A 5 -14.21 -10.29 4.84
CA ARG A 5 -15.65 -10.60 4.99
C ARG A 5 -16.49 -9.36 5.28
N TRP A 6 -15.91 -8.42 6.04
CA TRP A 6 -16.54 -7.21 6.58
C TRP A 6 -15.53 -6.05 6.57
N PRO A 7 -14.96 -5.67 5.40
CA PRO A 7 -13.99 -4.57 5.31
C PRO A 7 -14.53 -3.24 5.86
N GLU A 8 -15.84 -3.01 5.78
CA GLU A 8 -16.52 -1.80 6.23
C GLU A 8 -16.51 -1.59 7.75
N ASP A 9 -16.20 -2.62 8.53
CA ASP A 9 -16.11 -2.54 9.99
C ASP A 9 -14.79 -1.90 10.48
N PHE A 10 -13.83 -1.67 9.56
CA PHE A 10 -12.50 -1.16 9.88
C PHE A 10 -12.34 0.28 9.38
N ASP A 11 -11.89 1.16 10.28
CA ASP A 11 -11.57 2.56 9.95
C ASP A 11 -10.04 2.78 9.99
N VAL A 12 -9.44 2.73 11.19
CA VAL A 12 -7.98 2.84 11.38
C VAL A 12 -7.44 1.57 12.02
N MET A 13 -6.43 0.98 11.38
CA MET A 13 -5.73 -0.21 11.87
C MET A 13 -4.28 0.13 12.23
N VAL A 14 -3.85 -0.24 13.44
CA VAL A 14 -2.45 -0.15 13.87
C VAL A 14 -1.91 -1.57 14.05
N ALA A 15 -0.78 -1.85 13.41
CA ALA A 15 -0.16 -3.17 13.41
C ALA A 15 1.36 -3.07 13.55
N SER A 16 2.01 -4.15 13.98
CA SER A 16 3.46 -4.26 13.91
C SER A 16 3.91 -4.41 12.45
N ASN A 17 5.19 -4.16 12.17
CA ASN A 17 5.75 -4.09 10.81
C ASN A 17 5.28 -5.25 9.89
N LEU A 18 5.53 -6.50 10.27
CA LEU A 18 5.17 -7.66 9.45
C LEU A 18 3.64 -7.83 9.29
N PHE A 19 2.86 -7.51 10.33
CA PHE A 19 1.41 -7.59 10.21
C PHE A 19 0.85 -6.46 9.34
N ALA A 20 1.43 -5.26 9.43
CA ALA A 20 1.06 -4.13 8.58
C ALA A 20 1.33 -4.45 7.11
N ASP A 21 2.47 -5.06 6.79
CA ASP A 21 2.85 -5.49 5.44
C ASP A 21 1.82 -6.45 4.83
N ILE A 22 1.42 -7.48 5.58
CA ILE A 22 0.39 -8.44 5.13
C ILE A 22 -0.98 -7.77 5.00
N LEU A 23 -1.36 -6.94 5.98
CA LEU A 23 -2.68 -6.30 6.00
C LEU A 23 -2.82 -5.23 4.91
N SER A 24 -1.76 -4.48 4.59
CA SER A 24 -1.80 -3.47 3.53
C SER A 24 -2.02 -4.10 2.16
N ASP A 25 -1.37 -5.23 1.88
CA ASP A 25 -1.56 -5.97 0.62
C ASP A 25 -2.98 -6.52 0.48
N ILE A 26 -3.51 -7.13 1.54
CA ILE A 26 -4.89 -7.63 1.54
C ILE A 26 -5.87 -6.48 1.34
N SER A 27 -5.67 -5.36 2.03
CA SER A 27 -6.54 -4.17 1.91
C SER A 27 -6.51 -3.60 0.49
N ALA A 28 -5.34 -3.54 -0.14
CA ALA A 28 -5.18 -3.05 -1.51
C ALA A 28 -5.93 -3.92 -2.53
N VAL A 29 -5.92 -5.24 -2.35
CA VAL A 29 -6.65 -6.16 -3.22
C VAL A 29 -8.16 -6.10 -2.96
N VAL A 30 -8.60 -6.03 -1.70
CA VAL A 30 -10.02 -5.91 -1.32
C VAL A 30 -10.64 -4.62 -1.88
N THR A 31 -9.87 -3.53 -1.91
CA THR A 31 -10.30 -2.23 -2.47
C THR A 31 -10.24 -2.18 -4.00
N GLY A 32 -9.65 -3.19 -4.65
CA GLY A 32 -9.79 -3.43 -6.09
C GLY A 32 -8.48 -3.62 -6.85
N SER A 33 -7.34 -3.14 -6.34
CA SER A 33 -6.03 -3.39 -6.98
C SER A 33 -4.85 -2.97 -6.10
N MET A 34 -3.81 -3.80 -6.08
CA MET A 34 -2.50 -3.45 -5.53
C MET A 34 -1.87 -2.21 -6.21
N GLY A 35 -2.20 -1.96 -7.48
CA GLY A 35 -1.72 -0.81 -8.24
C GLY A 35 -2.36 0.54 -7.86
N LEU A 36 -3.24 0.56 -6.86
CA LEU A 36 -3.94 1.75 -6.38
C LEU A 36 -3.55 2.14 -4.95
N ALA A 37 -2.76 1.32 -4.25
CA ALA A 37 -2.42 1.57 -2.85
C ALA A 37 -1.17 2.45 -2.71
N PRO A 38 -1.29 3.67 -2.16
CA PRO A 38 -0.16 4.49 -1.79
C PRO A 38 0.40 4.11 -0.42
N SER A 39 1.65 4.47 -0.15
CA SER A 39 2.27 4.31 1.16
C SER A 39 3.08 5.53 1.58
N ALA A 40 3.21 5.72 2.89
CA ALA A 40 3.99 6.80 3.48
C ALA A 40 4.80 6.28 4.67
N ASN A 41 6.12 6.36 4.55
CA ASN A 41 7.08 6.15 5.62
C ASN A 41 7.39 7.49 6.27
N ILE A 42 6.63 7.83 7.33
CA ILE A 42 6.68 9.13 7.98
C ILE A 42 7.70 9.13 9.12
N LYS A 43 8.53 10.19 9.17
CA LYS A 43 9.33 10.55 10.35
C LYS A 43 8.69 11.77 11.04
N PRO A 44 7.90 11.58 12.10
CA PRO A 44 7.11 12.65 12.70
C PRO A 44 7.93 13.81 13.28
N GLU A 45 9.18 13.57 13.66
CA GLU A 45 10.07 14.57 14.24
C GLU A 45 10.70 15.51 13.20
N HIS A 46 10.54 15.22 11.91
CA HIS A 46 11.03 16.03 10.78
C HIS A 46 12.55 16.31 10.75
N ASP A 47 13.35 15.53 11.46
CA ASP A 47 14.82 15.56 11.42
C ASP A 47 15.40 14.89 10.15
N TYR A 48 14.63 14.02 9.52
CA TYR A 48 14.91 13.39 8.23
C TYR A 48 13.71 13.51 7.29
N PRO A 49 13.92 13.54 5.96
CA PRO A 49 12.83 13.53 5.01
C PRO A 49 12.02 12.23 5.13
N SER A 50 10.70 12.35 5.08
CA SER A 50 9.79 11.21 4.94
C SER A 50 9.79 10.68 3.50
N LEU A 51 9.42 9.41 3.32
CA LEU A 51 9.38 8.75 2.01
C LEU A 51 7.93 8.40 1.65
N PHE A 52 7.54 8.69 0.40
CA PHE A 52 6.26 8.32 -0.18
C PHE A 52 6.50 7.45 -1.40
N GLU A 53 5.89 6.27 -1.43
CA GLU A 53 6.11 5.27 -2.47
C GLU A 53 4.84 4.44 -2.72
N PRO A 54 4.66 3.87 -3.91
CA PRO A 54 3.61 2.88 -4.12
C PRO A 54 3.82 1.64 -3.24
N VAL A 55 2.74 1.02 -2.75
CA VAL A 55 2.84 -0.25 -1.99
C VAL A 55 3.40 -1.37 -2.86
N HIS A 56 3.06 -1.39 -4.15
CA HIS A 56 3.49 -2.46 -5.04
C HIS A 56 5.01 -2.43 -5.27
N GLY A 57 5.61 -3.61 -5.36
CA GLY A 57 7.04 -3.76 -5.68
C GLY A 57 7.39 -3.48 -7.14
N ALA A 58 8.60 -3.87 -7.52
CA ALA A 58 9.17 -3.60 -8.84
C ALA A 58 8.47 -4.31 -10.03
N ALA A 59 7.66 -5.34 -9.77
CA ALA A 59 6.89 -6.09 -10.78
C ALA A 59 7.74 -6.48 -12.02
N PHE A 60 8.84 -7.21 -11.80
CA PHE A 60 9.81 -7.54 -12.85
C PHE A 60 9.23 -8.34 -14.03
N ASP A 61 8.15 -9.07 -13.81
CA ASP A 61 7.41 -9.82 -14.82
C ASP A 61 6.74 -8.90 -15.87
N ILE A 62 6.49 -7.63 -15.55
CA ILE A 62 5.89 -6.62 -16.44
C ILE A 62 6.82 -5.46 -16.79
N MET A 63 8.09 -5.50 -16.36
CA MET A 63 9.09 -4.48 -16.67
C MET A 63 9.23 -4.28 -18.19
N GLY A 64 9.27 -3.02 -18.63
CA GLY A 64 9.45 -2.66 -20.04
C GLY A 64 8.23 -2.87 -20.93
N LYS A 65 7.12 -3.41 -20.41
CA LYS A 65 5.89 -3.64 -21.18
C LYS A 65 4.94 -2.45 -21.20
N GLY A 66 5.16 -1.44 -20.36
CA GLY A 66 4.32 -0.24 -20.29
C GLY A 66 2.91 -0.48 -19.73
N ILE A 67 2.71 -1.57 -18.98
CA ILE A 67 1.39 -1.98 -18.44
C ILE A 67 1.27 -1.84 -16.93
N ALA A 68 2.31 -1.35 -16.24
CA ALA A 68 2.24 -1.05 -14.81
C ALA A 68 1.26 0.12 -14.57
N ASN A 69 0.42 0.02 -13.55
CA ASN A 69 -0.51 1.09 -13.18
C ASN A 69 0.24 2.18 -12.40
N PRO A 70 0.40 3.41 -12.94
CA PRO A 70 1.18 4.45 -12.28
C PRO A 70 0.41 5.18 -11.18
N LEU A 71 -0.89 4.90 -10.98
CA LEU A 71 -1.75 5.65 -10.06
C LEU A 71 -1.26 5.61 -8.62
N ALA A 72 -0.78 4.46 -8.13
CA ALA A 72 -0.21 4.35 -6.79
C ALA A 72 0.96 5.31 -6.52
N THR A 73 1.73 5.70 -7.55
CA THR A 73 2.81 6.69 -7.42
C THR A 73 2.29 8.13 -7.36
N TYR A 74 1.13 8.41 -7.97
CA TYR A 74 0.53 9.74 -7.98
C TYR A 74 -0.32 10.03 -6.74
N LEU A 75 -0.87 8.99 -6.12
CA LEU A 75 -1.56 9.07 -4.83
C LEU A 75 -0.49 9.21 -3.74
N ARG A 76 -0.35 10.40 -3.16
CA ARG A 76 0.62 10.73 -2.11
C ARG A 76 0.04 11.77 -1.17
#